data_AF-N9FES7-F1
#
_entry.id   AF-N9FES7-F1
#
_cell.length_a   1.000
_cell.length_b   1.000
_cell.length_c   1.000
_cell.angle_alpha   90.00
_cell.angle_beta   90.00
_cell.angle_gamma   90.00
#
_symmetry.space_group_name_H-M   'P 1'
#
loop_
_entity.id
_entity.type
_entity.pdbx_description
1 polymer ?
#
loop_
_entity_poly.entity_id
_entity_poly.type
_entity_poly.pdbx_seq_one_letter_code
_entity_poly.pdbx_strand_id
1 'polypeptide(L)'
;MPDRLELTKNVLFFKSNVSPNDIVIHEILKLATDNKEDNTQFIIDKFRTKEQTQTNIDYTFSIKVFSTVRPVHFLDDDNYEDRIYAYIILMEIDDYLVLLSKSCATYLPFVKESFQLIDVSELSKLVGKNADFQKISLRNMTVSEKAIRNRSFEASDLEGSFSSHSAGRSVPSYFKVREQGQTKSISASGRFVESSPRQSIESIVEWAHSQIQLIKNAKENEFLQIFAKKVLLNDVLSSCNPAALLIDVSAIEERIEDGIISLKYERKRKEKINGKTKRVKKVIDVPNVISDKLFLQLGAVYEIDSNLDIVSLEESTKINRNKKTLSIYSKLLRNFKIEENGKLESLLNYINKNGLFCLTFDNPRYMYCMESCFEDVTGVSEIDSILAMLYPQNNIKQVTSEKGEFSTIQEAFTPDSMFNFVEMIHSNNDYIFCDDLGDEWADHLTIDLKDFSINFIHSKYSNDETNSASRLQDVVGQGIKNLGNMHFSSQQILNKYSTTFADSYKSGKGANGKGKGVQTKISRIRKDAGNFKQDIDLILKNPKLHRKCILSCNFISKSNIEKELRKLQQGHKVGGHITQWLWILSSFSHAAKDAGVFPMIYCAA
;
A
#
# COMPACT_ATOMS: atom_id res chain seq x y z
N MET A 1 -16.84 3.00 45.09
CA MET A 1 -17.69 2.81 43.87
C MET A 1 -16.87 2.47 42.62
N PRO A 2 -15.65 3.01 42.39
CA PRO A 2 -14.74 2.45 41.37
C PRO A 2 -14.56 0.94 41.49
N ASP A 3 -14.60 0.43 42.73
CA ASP A 3 -14.56 -0.99 43.12
C ASP A 3 -15.66 -1.87 42.49
N ARG A 4 -16.72 -1.27 41.92
CA ARG A 4 -17.80 -1.98 41.24
C ARG A 4 -17.57 -2.13 39.73
N LEU A 5 -16.47 -1.61 39.19
CA LEU A 5 -16.16 -1.70 37.78
C LEU A 5 -15.51 -3.04 37.45
N GLU A 6 -16.13 -3.71 36.49
CA GLU A 6 -15.66 -4.95 35.91
C GLU A 6 -15.18 -4.67 34.48
N LEU A 7 -13.87 -4.63 34.29
CA LEU A 7 -13.19 -4.17 33.08
C LEU A 7 -12.61 -5.34 32.30
N THR A 8 -12.63 -5.22 30.97
CA THR A 8 -11.89 -6.12 30.08
C THR A 8 -10.49 -5.59 29.85
N LYS A 9 -9.50 -6.47 29.68
CA LYS A 9 -8.14 -6.10 29.24
C LYS A 9 -8.15 -5.62 27.77
N ASN A 10 -8.56 -4.37 27.56
CA ASN A 10 -8.58 -3.71 26.27
C ASN A 10 -8.02 -2.29 26.45
N VAL A 11 -6.75 -2.12 26.15
CA VAL A 11 -5.97 -0.96 26.57
C VAL A 11 -5.17 -0.36 25.42
N LEU A 12 -4.80 0.91 25.59
CA LEU A 12 -3.74 1.57 24.85
C LEU A 12 -2.61 1.91 25.81
N PHE A 13 -1.37 1.65 25.42
CA PHE A 13 -0.19 2.06 26.18
C PHE A 13 0.43 3.30 25.54
N PHE A 14 0.72 4.31 26.35
CA PHE A 14 1.48 5.47 25.94
C PHE A 14 2.71 5.63 26.83
N LYS A 15 3.85 5.95 26.22
CA LYS A 15 5.05 6.36 26.95
C LYS A 15 5.00 7.85 27.23
N SER A 16 5.33 8.19 28.47
CA SER A 16 5.39 9.56 28.96
C SER A 16 6.84 10.01 29.02
N ASN A 17 7.22 10.95 28.16
CA ASN A 17 8.56 11.57 28.22
C ASN A 17 8.65 12.64 29.34
N VAL A 18 7.51 13.07 29.86
CA VAL A 18 7.36 14.04 30.96
C VAL A 18 6.25 13.52 31.86
N SER A 19 6.31 13.75 33.18
CA SER A 19 5.20 13.38 34.07
C SER A 19 3.89 14.01 33.59
N PRO A 20 2.78 13.24 33.50
CA PRO A 20 1.49 13.80 33.13
C PRO A 20 1.16 14.96 34.07
N ASN A 21 0.77 16.12 33.54
CA ASN A 21 0.35 17.26 34.35
C ASN A 21 -1.19 17.32 34.42
N ASP A 22 -1.71 18.02 35.42
CA ASP A 22 -3.15 18.07 35.68
C ASP A 22 -3.93 18.69 34.51
N ILE A 23 -3.35 19.68 33.82
CA ILE A 23 -3.97 20.36 32.68
C ILE A 23 -4.22 19.38 31.54
N VAL A 24 -3.21 18.58 31.19
CA VAL A 24 -3.29 17.59 30.09
C VAL A 24 -4.30 16.50 30.43
N ILE A 25 -4.24 15.93 31.64
CA ILE A 25 -5.19 14.89 32.07
C ILE A 25 -6.62 15.42 32.09
N HIS A 26 -6.82 16.65 32.57
CA HIS A 26 -8.13 17.28 32.59
C HIS A 26 -8.71 17.48 31.17
N GLU A 27 -7.91 17.98 30.23
CA GLU A 27 -8.36 18.20 28.86
C GLU A 27 -8.68 16.88 28.14
N ILE A 28 -7.90 15.81 28.38
CA ILE A 28 -8.23 14.46 27.88
C ILE A 28 -9.61 14.02 28.38
N LEU A 29 -9.85 14.12 29.68
CA LEU A 29 -11.11 13.71 30.29
C LEU A 29 -12.29 14.54 29.78
N LYS A 30 -12.10 15.85 29.62
CA LYS A 30 -13.09 16.77 29.07
C LYS A 30 -13.48 16.35 27.65
N LEU A 31 -12.51 16.31 26.73
CA LEU A 31 -12.73 15.91 25.32
C LEU A 31 -13.36 14.53 25.21
N ALA A 32 -12.97 13.56 26.05
CA ALA A 32 -13.53 12.21 26.04
C ALA A 32 -15.00 12.16 26.46
N THR A 33 -15.46 13.17 27.19
CA THR A 33 -16.81 13.26 27.74
C THR A 33 -17.71 14.26 27.00
N ASP A 34 -17.26 14.82 25.88
CA ASP A 34 -18.03 15.80 25.09
C ASP A 34 -19.35 15.23 24.55
N ASN A 35 -19.48 13.90 24.42
CA ASN A 35 -20.71 13.22 24.01
C ASN A 35 -21.60 12.81 25.19
N LYS A 36 -21.29 13.25 26.40
CA LYS A 36 -22.11 12.97 27.57
C LYS A 36 -23.50 13.58 27.37
N GLU A 37 -24.52 12.82 27.75
CA GLU A 37 -25.91 13.28 27.72
C GLU A 37 -26.10 14.53 28.59
N ASP A 38 -26.79 15.52 28.03
CA ASP A 38 -27.07 16.78 28.71
C ASP A 38 -27.86 16.56 30.01
N ASN A 39 -27.63 17.42 31.01
CA ASN A 39 -28.33 17.40 32.30
C ASN A 39 -28.19 16.11 33.14
N THR A 40 -27.33 15.17 32.76
CA THR A 40 -27.00 13.99 33.59
C THR A 40 -25.79 14.25 34.50
N GLN A 41 -25.61 13.47 35.56
CA GLN A 41 -24.39 13.51 36.40
C GLN A 41 -23.43 12.39 36.01
N PHE A 42 -22.14 12.56 36.32
CA PHE A 42 -21.19 11.45 36.25
C PHE A 42 -21.53 10.40 37.31
N ILE A 43 -21.55 9.13 36.92
CA ILE A 43 -21.76 8.00 37.84
C ILE A 43 -20.51 7.78 38.70
N ILE A 44 -19.35 7.93 38.07
CA ILE A 44 -18.05 7.92 38.72
C ILE A 44 -17.28 9.10 38.15
N ASP A 45 -16.71 9.92 39.02
CA ASP A 45 -15.79 11.00 38.67
C ASP A 45 -14.67 11.03 39.71
N LYS A 46 -13.49 10.59 39.31
CA LYS A 46 -12.28 10.65 40.14
C LYS A 46 -11.17 11.23 39.29
N PHE A 47 -10.47 12.20 39.87
CA PHE A 47 -9.35 12.86 39.22
C PHE A 47 -8.07 12.56 40.00
N ARG A 48 -7.10 12.00 39.30
CA ARG A 48 -5.72 11.74 39.76
C ARG A 48 -5.63 11.21 41.20
N THR A 49 -6.42 10.19 41.50
CA THR A 49 -6.38 9.51 42.80
C THR A 49 -5.16 8.58 42.83
N LYS A 50 -4.33 8.73 43.86
CA LYS A 50 -3.16 7.87 44.09
C LYS A 50 -3.57 6.66 44.91
N GLU A 51 -3.21 5.49 44.44
CA GLU A 51 -3.46 4.21 45.10
C GLU A 51 -2.24 3.30 44.93
N GLN A 52 -2.23 2.21 45.68
CA GLN A 52 -1.20 1.19 45.64
C GLN A 52 -1.89 -0.17 45.60
N THR A 53 -1.43 -1.06 44.72
CA THR A 53 -1.95 -2.44 44.66
C THR A 53 -1.46 -3.27 45.84
N GLN A 54 -2.09 -4.42 46.10
CA GLN A 54 -1.62 -5.42 47.06
C GLN A 54 -0.20 -5.93 46.79
N THR A 55 0.26 -5.83 45.54
CA THR A 55 1.62 -6.17 45.09
C THR A 55 2.61 -5.00 45.18
N ASN A 56 2.26 -3.91 45.88
CA ASN A 56 3.07 -2.69 46.06
C ASN A 56 3.38 -1.94 44.75
N ILE A 57 2.43 -1.93 43.81
CA ILE A 57 2.52 -1.13 42.60
C ILE A 57 1.83 0.19 42.84
N ASP A 58 2.60 1.27 42.83
CA ASP A 58 2.06 2.63 42.91
C ASP A 58 1.46 3.04 41.56
N TYR A 59 0.23 3.56 41.59
CA TYR A 59 -0.42 4.10 40.40
C TYR A 59 -1.24 5.34 40.73
N THR A 60 -1.41 6.21 39.75
CA THR A 60 -2.37 7.31 39.80
C THR A 60 -3.43 7.07 38.75
N PHE A 61 -4.70 7.14 39.10
CA PHE A 61 -5.77 6.97 38.11
C PHE A 61 -6.78 8.11 38.10
N SER A 62 -7.33 8.36 36.92
CA SER A 62 -8.48 9.22 36.72
C SER A 62 -9.55 8.44 35.98
N ILE A 63 -10.81 8.60 36.38
CA ILE A 63 -11.93 7.88 35.80
C ILE A 63 -13.17 8.74 35.71
N LYS A 64 -13.86 8.64 34.56
CA LYS A 64 -15.20 9.16 34.37
C LYS A 64 -16.11 8.08 33.79
N VAL A 65 -17.30 7.92 34.37
CA VAL A 65 -18.38 7.04 33.88
C VAL A 65 -19.64 7.88 33.71
N PHE A 66 -20.29 7.81 32.55
CA PHE A 66 -21.38 8.71 32.18
C PHE A 66 -22.35 8.06 31.17
N SER A 67 -23.57 8.59 31.04
CA SER A 67 -24.50 8.20 29.98
C SER A 67 -24.27 9.01 28.71
N THR A 68 -24.50 8.40 27.55
CA THR A 68 -24.47 9.02 26.23
C THR A 68 -25.57 8.41 25.37
N VAL A 69 -26.08 9.19 24.42
CA VAL A 69 -27.13 8.79 23.49
C VAL A 69 -26.55 8.61 22.09
N ARG A 70 -27.13 7.68 21.31
CA ARG A 70 -26.75 7.43 19.92
C ARG A 70 -27.99 7.24 19.05
N PRO A 71 -27.97 7.72 17.80
CA PRO A 71 -29.08 7.49 16.89
C PRO A 71 -29.27 5.99 16.59
N VAL A 72 -30.52 5.58 16.39
CA VAL A 72 -30.87 4.20 16.04
C VAL A 72 -30.75 4.01 14.51
N HIS A 73 -29.57 3.60 14.04
CA HIS A 73 -29.24 3.54 12.62
C HIS A 73 -30.03 2.53 11.77
N PHE A 74 -30.79 1.62 12.39
CA PHE A 74 -31.66 0.66 11.66
C PHE A 74 -33.10 1.16 11.51
N LEU A 75 -33.41 2.35 12.03
CA LEU A 75 -34.67 3.06 11.83
C LEU A 75 -34.38 4.35 11.07
N ASP A 76 -35.16 4.63 10.04
CA ASP A 76 -35.14 5.92 9.32
C ASP A 76 -36.01 6.94 10.08
N ASP A 77 -35.71 7.14 11.36
CA ASP A 77 -36.44 8.02 12.27
C ASP A 77 -35.49 8.58 13.35
N ASP A 78 -35.22 9.89 13.28
CA ASP A 78 -34.33 10.61 14.19
C ASP A 78 -34.92 10.78 15.62
N ASN A 79 -36.16 10.36 15.87
CA ASN A 79 -36.77 10.44 17.20
C ASN A 79 -36.35 9.30 18.14
N TYR A 80 -35.67 8.27 17.62
CA TYR A 80 -35.22 7.12 18.41
C TYR A 80 -33.72 7.16 18.68
N GLU A 81 -33.38 7.06 19.97
CA GLU A 81 -31.99 7.03 20.44
C GLU A 81 -31.76 5.87 21.41
N ASP A 82 -30.60 5.22 21.30
CA ASP A 82 -30.09 4.28 22.28
C ASP A 82 -29.32 5.02 23.38
N ARG A 83 -29.79 4.93 24.62
CA ARG A 83 -29.02 5.38 25.78
C ARG A 83 -28.07 4.27 26.24
N ILE A 84 -26.77 4.57 26.21
CA ILE A 84 -25.71 3.66 26.66
C ILE A 84 -24.83 4.33 27.73
N TYR A 85 -24.03 3.52 28.41
CA TYR A 85 -23.01 4.02 29.34
C TYR A 85 -21.61 3.96 28.73
N ALA A 86 -20.89 5.06 28.89
CA ALA A 86 -19.52 5.26 28.45
C ALA A 86 -18.59 5.42 29.66
N TYR A 87 -17.30 5.13 29.44
CA TYR A 87 -16.27 5.38 30.44
C TYR A 87 -14.93 5.73 29.79
N ILE A 88 -14.13 6.50 30.51
CA ILE A 88 -12.69 6.68 30.26
C ILE A 88 -11.93 6.48 31.57
N ILE A 89 -10.84 5.72 31.50
CA ILE A 89 -9.93 5.44 32.60
C ILE A 89 -8.51 5.72 32.11
N LEU A 90 -7.79 6.54 32.87
CA LEU A 90 -6.40 6.90 32.67
C LEU A 90 -5.63 6.36 33.88
N MET A 91 -4.64 5.50 33.67
CA MET A 91 -3.80 4.95 34.73
C MET A 91 -2.34 5.31 34.44
N GLU A 92 -1.74 6.08 35.33
CA GLU A 92 -0.34 6.45 35.32
C GLU A 92 0.42 5.38 36.14
N ILE A 93 1.26 4.59 35.47
CA ILE A 93 2.04 3.49 36.03
C ILE A 93 3.47 3.64 35.50
N ASP A 94 4.46 3.76 36.38
CA ASP A 94 5.84 4.14 36.01
C ASP A 94 5.88 5.40 35.10
N ASP A 95 6.58 5.30 33.98
CA ASP A 95 6.69 6.25 32.88
C ASP A 95 5.62 6.05 31.79
N TYR A 96 4.52 5.35 32.10
CA TYR A 96 3.47 5.00 31.14
C TYR A 96 2.10 5.54 31.55
N LEU A 97 1.31 5.90 30.53
CA LEU A 97 -0.11 6.17 30.63
C LEU A 97 -0.87 5.03 29.94
N VAL A 98 -1.61 4.26 30.73
CA VAL A 98 -2.47 3.17 30.25
C VAL A 98 -3.91 3.67 30.17
N LEU A 99 -4.51 3.54 28.99
CA LEU A 99 -5.82 4.10 28.70
C LEU A 99 -6.84 3.01 28.39
N LEU A 100 -7.97 3.05 29.07
CA LEU A 100 -9.18 2.28 28.75
C LEU A 100 -10.31 3.24 28.45
N SER A 101 -11.05 2.98 27.39
CA SER A 101 -12.22 3.78 27.08
C SER A 101 -13.27 2.97 26.34
N LYS A 102 -14.54 3.29 26.58
CA LYS A 102 -15.66 2.74 25.83
C LYS A 102 -16.65 3.86 25.54
N SER A 103 -17.02 4.00 24.27
CA SER A 103 -18.09 4.89 23.83
C SER A 103 -17.90 6.39 24.13
N CYS A 104 -16.65 6.84 24.23
CA CYS A 104 -16.29 8.24 24.40
C CYS A 104 -16.33 9.04 23.08
N ALA A 105 -16.38 10.36 23.21
CA ALA A 105 -16.10 11.30 22.13
C ALA A 105 -14.63 11.26 21.67
N THR A 106 -14.27 12.07 20.67
CA THR A 106 -12.92 12.05 20.07
C THR A 106 -11.90 12.78 20.96
N TYR A 107 -11.05 12.02 21.65
CA TYR A 107 -9.96 12.57 22.50
C TYR A 107 -8.56 12.08 22.09
N LEU A 108 -8.46 10.94 21.40
CA LEU A 108 -7.17 10.30 21.07
C LEU A 108 -6.18 11.19 20.30
N PRO A 109 -6.58 12.07 19.37
CA PRO A 109 -5.65 13.00 18.71
C PRO A 109 -4.87 13.86 19.73
N PHE A 110 -5.56 14.41 20.72
CA PHE A 110 -4.95 15.22 21.78
C PHE A 110 -3.99 14.41 22.66
N VAL A 111 -4.34 13.15 22.98
CA VAL A 111 -3.45 12.25 23.71
C VAL A 111 -2.16 12.01 22.93
N LYS A 112 -2.23 11.80 21.61
CA LYS A 112 -1.07 11.56 20.74
C LYS A 112 -0.17 12.79 20.56
N GLU A 113 -0.68 14.00 20.79
CA GLU A 113 0.12 15.22 20.81
C GLU A 113 0.96 15.33 22.09
N SER A 114 0.43 14.83 23.22
CA SER A 114 1.05 14.94 24.54
C SER A 114 1.90 13.72 24.92
N PHE A 115 1.52 12.52 24.47
CA PHE A 115 2.14 11.25 24.82
C PHE A 115 2.49 10.43 23.58
N GLN A 116 3.53 9.58 23.69
CA GLN A 116 3.94 8.71 22.59
C GLN A 116 3.21 7.37 22.68
N LEU A 117 2.30 7.09 21.74
CA LEU A 117 1.66 5.79 21.62
C LEU A 117 2.72 4.69 21.40
N ILE A 118 2.65 3.61 22.18
CA ILE A 118 3.41 2.38 21.91
C ILE A 118 2.82 1.73 20.66
N ASP A 119 3.63 1.56 19.63
CA ASP A 119 3.16 1.03 18.35
C ASP A 119 3.19 -0.50 18.29
N VAL A 120 2.69 -1.05 17.18
CA VAL A 120 2.59 -2.50 16.96
C VAL A 120 3.96 -3.19 17.03
N SER A 121 5.03 -2.53 16.60
CA SER A 121 6.39 -3.10 16.61
C SER A 121 6.98 -3.18 18.02
N GLU A 122 6.62 -2.26 18.91
CA GLU A 122 6.99 -2.39 20.32
C GLU A 122 6.08 -3.38 21.07
N LEU A 123 4.79 -3.39 20.75
CA LEU A 123 3.82 -4.34 21.33
C LEU A 123 4.07 -5.78 20.88
N SER A 124 4.75 -6.03 19.76
CA SER A 124 5.14 -7.39 19.31
C SER A 124 5.91 -8.17 20.37
N LYS A 125 6.65 -7.47 21.25
CA LYS A 125 7.37 -8.04 22.39
C LYS A 125 6.47 -8.67 23.46
N LEU A 126 5.17 -8.36 23.46
CA LEU A 126 4.18 -8.96 24.37
C LEU A 126 3.77 -10.38 23.93
N VAL A 127 4.17 -10.79 22.72
CA VAL A 127 3.96 -12.14 22.21
C VAL A 127 5.08 -13.03 22.73
N GLY A 128 4.73 -14.02 23.56
CA GLY A 128 5.72 -14.97 24.04
C GLY A 128 6.26 -15.87 22.92
N LYS A 129 7.30 -16.63 23.25
CA LYS A 129 8.01 -17.48 22.27
C LYS A 129 7.16 -18.63 21.72
N ASN A 130 6.29 -19.19 22.55
CA ASN A 130 5.49 -20.38 22.21
C ASN A 130 4.04 -20.00 21.88
N ALA A 131 3.83 -18.82 21.31
CA ALA A 131 2.49 -18.32 21.01
C ALA A 131 2.04 -18.82 19.64
N ASP A 132 0.85 -19.43 19.57
CA ASP A 132 0.29 -19.89 18.30
C ASP A 132 -0.29 -18.70 17.55
N PHE A 133 0.25 -18.37 16.38
CA PHE A 133 -0.25 -17.28 15.55
C PHE A 133 -1.54 -17.72 14.85
N GLN A 134 -2.68 -17.19 15.30
CA GLN A 134 -3.98 -17.53 14.74
C GLN A 134 -4.35 -16.66 13.54
N LYS A 135 -3.99 -15.37 13.61
CA LYS A 135 -4.29 -14.40 12.56
C LYS A 135 -3.19 -13.36 12.48
N ILE A 136 -2.82 -12.96 11.27
CA ILE A 136 -1.93 -11.82 11.04
C ILE A 136 -2.46 -11.00 9.86
N SER A 137 -2.49 -9.68 10.00
CA SER A 137 -2.76 -8.75 8.92
C SER A 137 -1.51 -7.94 8.60
N LEU A 138 -1.13 -7.96 7.34
CA LEU A 138 0.10 -7.41 6.81
C LEU A 138 -0.20 -6.29 5.84
N ARG A 139 0.65 -5.26 5.83
CA ARG A 139 0.66 -4.21 4.81
C ARG A 139 1.97 -4.27 4.03
N ASN A 140 1.90 -4.30 2.71
CA ASN A 140 3.09 -4.46 1.88
C ASN A 140 3.82 -3.13 1.65
N MET A 141 5.15 -3.17 1.73
CA MET A 141 6.06 -2.13 1.27
C MET A 141 6.25 -2.32 -0.23
N THR A 142 5.53 -1.53 -1.02
CA THR A 142 5.57 -1.60 -2.48
C THR A 142 5.57 -0.22 -3.12
N VAL A 143 6.20 -0.13 -4.28
CA VAL A 143 6.20 1.03 -5.18
C VAL A 143 5.24 0.84 -6.37
N SER A 144 4.38 -0.17 -6.32
CA SER A 144 3.36 -0.40 -7.34
C SER A 144 1.98 -0.11 -6.78
N GLU A 145 1.25 0.80 -7.43
CA GLU A 145 -0.12 1.13 -7.05
C GLU A 145 -1.10 -0.04 -7.27
N LYS A 146 -0.79 -0.92 -8.24
CA LYS A 146 -1.63 -2.06 -8.63
C LYS A 146 -1.33 -3.32 -7.83
N ALA A 147 -0.32 -3.30 -6.96
CA ALA A 147 0.03 -4.41 -6.09
C ALA A 147 -0.96 -4.56 -4.91
N ILE A 148 -1.02 -5.77 -4.36
CA ILE A 148 -1.81 -6.04 -3.15
C ILE A 148 -1.24 -5.20 -1.99
N ARG A 149 -2.07 -4.34 -1.40
CA ARG A 149 -1.69 -3.43 -0.32
C ARG A 149 -1.75 -4.08 1.05
N ASN A 150 -2.84 -4.78 1.33
CA ASN A 150 -3.11 -5.40 2.63
C ASN A 150 -3.48 -6.87 2.43
N ARG A 151 -3.05 -7.72 3.36
CA ARG A 151 -3.41 -9.15 3.41
C ARG A 151 -3.75 -9.55 4.83
N SER A 152 -4.60 -10.55 4.97
CA SER A 152 -4.85 -11.20 6.26
C SER A 152 -4.78 -12.70 6.08
N PHE A 153 -3.98 -13.34 6.92
CA PHE A 153 -3.84 -14.80 6.98
C PHE A 153 -4.43 -15.28 8.30
N GLU A 154 -5.11 -16.42 8.27
CA GLU A 154 -5.74 -17.03 9.44
C GLU A 154 -5.56 -18.56 9.38
N ALA A 155 -5.08 -19.14 10.47
CA ALA A 155 -4.85 -20.58 10.63
C ALA A 155 -4.92 -20.96 12.12
N SER A 156 -4.85 -22.25 12.44
CA SER A 156 -4.68 -22.69 13.83
C SER A 156 -3.30 -22.32 14.37
N ASP A 157 -2.29 -22.48 13.52
CA ASP A 157 -0.91 -22.04 13.70
C ASP A 157 -0.36 -21.60 12.34
N LEU A 158 -0.12 -20.30 12.20
CA LEU A 158 0.40 -19.70 10.98
C LEU A 158 1.89 -19.97 10.78
N GLU A 159 2.68 -20.13 11.84
CA GLU A 159 4.14 -20.20 11.71
C GLU A 159 4.57 -21.35 10.79
N GLY A 160 3.94 -22.53 10.93
CA GLY A 160 4.22 -23.69 10.09
C GLY A 160 3.64 -23.62 8.67
N SER A 161 2.70 -22.71 8.38
CA SER A 161 1.98 -22.65 7.09
C SER A 161 2.26 -21.37 6.29
N PHE A 162 2.96 -20.41 6.88
CA PHE A 162 3.18 -19.09 6.29
C PHE A 162 4.35 -19.11 5.30
N SER A 163 4.12 -18.65 4.07
CA SER A 163 5.19 -18.45 3.09
C SER A 163 5.98 -17.20 3.45
N SER A 164 7.27 -17.35 3.75
CA SER A 164 8.17 -16.24 4.11
C SER A 164 8.64 -15.41 2.92
N HIS A 165 8.27 -15.76 1.69
CA HIS A 165 8.88 -15.20 0.47
C HIS A 165 8.84 -13.67 0.40
N SER A 166 7.71 -13.06 0.78
CA SER A 166 7.50 -11.61 0.76
C SER A 166 7.49 -10.98 2.16
N ALA A 167 7.78 -11.78 3.20
CA ALA A 167 7.57 -11.40 4.59
C ALA A 167 8.39 -10.17 5.00
N GLY A 168 9.64 -10.07 4.56
CA GLY A 168 10.52 -8.98 4.97
C GLY A 168 10.11 -7.60 4.44
N ARG A 169 9.18 -7.57 3.47
CA ARG A 169 8.55 -6.35 2.95
C ARG A 169 7.11 -6.19 3.41
N SER A 170 6.65 -7.02 4.33
CA SER A 170 5.33 -6.93 4.93
C SER A 170 5.43 -6.35 6.33
N VAL A 171 4.72 -5.25 6.58
CA VAL A 171 4.60 -4.61 7.88
C VAL A 171 3.41 -5.22 8.63
N PRO A 172 3.62 -5.86 9.79
CA PRO A 172 2.53 -6.33 10.63
C PRO A 172 1.70 -5.16 11.15
N SER A 173 0.39 -5.23 10.90
CA SER A 173 -0.58 -4.22 11.32
C SER A 173 -1.60 -4.79 12.29
N TYR A 174 -1.81 -6.10 12.30
CA TYR A 174 -2.61 -6.77 13.30
C TYR A 174 -2.07 -8.18 13.49
N PHE A 175 -2.13 -8.69 14.71
CA PHE A 175 -1.99 -10.12 14.95
C PHE A 175 -2.82 -10.56 16.13
N LYS A 176 -3.28 -11.80 16.06
CA LYS A 176 -4.00 -12.52 17.11
C LYS A 176 -3.26 -13.80 17.39
N VAL A 177 -2.89 -14.00 18.65
CA VAL A 177 -2.13 -15.15 19.11
C VAL A 177 -2.88 -15.87 20.21
N ARG A 178 -2.66 -17.18 20.33
CA ARG A 178 -3.07 -17.96 21.49
C ARG A 178 -1.85 -18.31 22.30
N GLU A 179 -1.90 -18.01 23.60
CA GLU A 179 -0.80 -18.28 24.52
C GLU A 179 -1.38 -18.72 25.85
N GLN A 180 -0.95 -19.87 26.38
CA GLN A 180 -1.41 -20.42 27.66
C GLN A 180 -2.95 -20.49 27.78
N GLY A 181 -3.63 -20.84 26.69
CA GLY A 181 -5.10 -20.94 26.63
C GLY A 181 -5.84 -19.60 26.53
N GLN A 182 -5.13 -18.46 26.58
CA GLN A 182 -5.71 -17.13 26.41
C GLN A 182 -5.43 -16.60 25.01
N THR A 183 -6.33 -15.77 24.52
CA THR A 183 -6.17 -15.10 23.22
C THR A 183 -5.68 -13.68 23.45
N LYS A 184 -4.58 -13.30 22.81
CA LYS A 184 -4.09 -11.92 22.78
C LYS A 184 -4.24 -11.37 21.35
N SER A 185 -4.52 -10.08 21.23
CA SER A 185 -4.53 -9.41 19.93
C SER A 185 -4.01 -7.99 20.01
N ILE A 186 -3.22 -7.61 19.01
CA ILE A 186 -2.64 -6.28 18.85
C ILE A 186 -3.09 -5.74 17.51
N SER A 187 -3.63 -4.52 17.51
CA SER A 187 -4.13 -3.87 16.29
C SER A 187 -3.30 -2.67 15.87
N ALA A 188 -3.49 -2.23 14.62
CA ALA A 188 -2.77 -1.12 14.00
C ALA A 188 -2.91 0.19 14.78
N SER A 189 -3.98 0.34 15.57
CA SER A 189 -4.17 1.50 16.43
C SER A 189 -3.32 1.47 17.70
N GLY A 190 -2.45 0.47 17.89
CA GLY A 190 -1.69 0.22 19.11
C GLY A 190 -2.53 -0.36 20.25
N ARG A 191 -3.73 -0.89 19.94
CA ARG A 191 -4.64 -1.42 20.96
C ARG A 191 -4.26 -2.85 21.28
N PHE A 192 -4.05 -3.12 22.56
CA PHE A 192 -3.78 -4.46 23.09
C PHE A 192 -5.02 -5.01 23.77
N VAL A 193 -5.41 -6.22 23.37
CA VAL A 193 -6.56 -6.93 23.94
C VAL A 193 -6.12 -8.31 24.39
N GLU A 194 -6.45 -8.68 25.62
CA GLU A 194 -6.24 -10.02 26.15
C GLU A 194 -7.56 -10.60 26.66
N SER A 195 -7.93 -11.76 26.13
CA SER A 195 -9.15 -12.46 26.49
C SER A 195 -9.08 -12.90 27.95
N SER A 196 -9.97 -12.36 28.76
CA SER A 196 -10.06 -12.63 30.19
C SER A 196 -11.49 -12.37 30.68
N PRO A 197 -11.91 -12.97 31.81
CA PRO A 197 -13.05 -12.49 32.57
C PRO A 197 -12.86 -11.03 32.94
N ARG A 198 -13.96 -10.33 33.24
CA ARG A 198 -13.85 -8.94 33.69
C ARG A 198 -13.15 -8.84 35.05
N GLN A 199 -12.32 -7.82 35.23
CA GLN A 199 -11.47 -7.65 36.40
C GLN A 199 -11.62 -6.25 37.02
N SER A 200 -11.19 -6.10 38.28
CA SER A 200 -11.14 -4.80 38.96
C SER A 200 -10.06 -3.89 38.38
N ILE A 201 -10.11 -2.59 38.71
CA ILE A 201 -9.06 -1.63 38.33
C ILE A 201 -7.69 -2.10 38.84
N GLU A 202 -7.61 -2.51 40.10
CA GLU A 202 -6.37 -2.99 40.72
C GLU A 202 -5.75 -4.16 39.93
N SER A 203 -6.54 -5.19 39.58
CA SER A 203 -6.06 -6.32 38.79
C SER A 203 -5.62 -5.92 37.37
N ILE A 204 -6.29 -4.92 36.75
CA ILE A 204 -5.86 -4.38 35.46
C ILE A 204 -4.54 -3.62 35.60
N VAL A 205 -4.31 -2.88 36.69
CA VAL A 205 -3.04 -2.20 36.97
C VAL A 205 -1.90 -3.21 37.11
N GLU A 206 -2.09 -4.27 37.91
CA GLU A 206 -1.08 -5.33 38.08
C GLU A 206 -0.73 -5.99 36.75
N TRP A 207 -1.75 -6.35 35.97
CA TRP A 207 -1.56 -6.89 34.64
C TRP A 207 -0.84 -5.88 33.73
N ALA A 208 -1.27 -4.62 33.67
CA ALA A 208 -0.68 -3.60 32.82
C ALA A 208 0.78 -3.33 33.17
N HIS A 209 1.13 -3.30 34.46
CA HIS A 209 2.52 -3.23 34.90
C HIS A 209 3.33 -4.41 34.36
N SER A 210 2.82 -5.65 34.45
CA SER A 210 3.54 -6.81 33.91
C SER A 210 3.82 -6.67 32.40
N GLN A 211 2.86 -6.12 31.64
CA GLN A 211 3.02 -5.86 30.21
C GLN A 211 4.06 -4.75 29.95
N ILE A 212 4.05 -3.68 30.75
CA ILE A 212 5.06 -2.61 30.68
C ILE A 212 6.48 -3.17 30.86
N GLN A 213 6.67 -4.11 31.81
CA GLN A 213 7.98 -4.74 32.03
C GLN A 213 8.40 -5.63 30.85
N LEU A 214 7.45 -6.30 30.20
CA LEU A 214 7.73 -7.04 28.97
C LEU A 214 8.10 -6.11 27.80
N ILE A 215 7.40 -4.99 27.60
CA ILE A 215 7.74 -4.00 26.57
C ILE A 215 9.18 -3.48 26.75
N LYS A 216 9.59 -3.24 28.01
CA LYS A 216 10.93 -2.76 28.37
C LYS A 216 12.02 -3.80 28.09
N ASN A 217 11.78 -5.08 28.42
CA ASN A 217 12.86 -6.07 28.57
C ASN A 217 12.79 -7.27 27.60
N ALA A 218 11.61 -7.58 27.05
CA ALA A 218 11.43 -8.78 26.24
C ALA A 218 12.04 -8.64 24.83
N LYS A 219 12.49 -9.76 24.28
CA LYS A 219 12.88 -9.88 22.88
C LYS A 219 11.65 -10.18 22.04
N GLU A 220 11.66 -9.68 20.82
CA GLU A 220 10.63 -9.98 19.82
C GLU A 220 10.61 -11.47 19.48
N ASN A 221 9.40 -12.02 19.29
CA ASN A 221 9.17 -13.40 18.86
C ASN A 221 9.86 -13.67 17.50
N GLU A 222 10.46 -14.86 17.33
CA GLU A 222 11.24 -15.22 16.15
C GLU A 222 10.43 -15.16 14.84
N PHE A 223 9.17 -15.59 14.86
CA PHE A 223 8.28 -15.45 13.71
C PHE A 223 8.04 -14.00 13.32
N LEU A 224 8.02 -13.06 14.27
CA LEU A 224 7.83 -11.64 13.94
C LEU A 224 9.10 -10.99 13.38
N GLN A 225 10.27 -11.60 13.57
CA GLN A 225 11.55 -11.04 13.10
C GLN A 225 11.75 -11.14 11.58
N ILE A 226 11.01 -12.02 10.89
CA ILE A 226 11.07 -12.16 9.42
C ILE A 226 10.34 -11.03 8.69
N PHE A 227 9.58 -10.20 9.41
CA PHE A 227 8.79 -9.11 8.84
C PHE A 227 9.54 -7.77 8.85
N ALA A 228 9.02 -6.82 8.08
CA ALA A 228 9.58 -5.47 8.02
C ALA A 228 9.56 -4.79 9.40
N LYS A 229 10.66 -4.12 9.75
CA LYS A 229 10.84 -3.50 11.07
C LYS A 229 10.69 -2.00 10.99
N LYS A 230 9.94 -1.41 11.92
CA LYS A 230 9.88 0.04 12.03
C LYS A 230 11.20 0.58 12.59
N VAL A 231 11.74 1.60 11.96
CA VAL A 231 13.00 2.25 12.36
C VAL A 231 12.79 3.75 12.54
N LEU A 232 13.63 4.38 13.36
CA LEU A 232 13.58 5.83 13.57
C LEU A 232 14.03 6.55 12.30
N LEU A 233 13.18 7.43 11.80
CA LEU A 233 13.45 8.20 10.57
C LEU A 233 14.75 9.02 10.68
N ASN A 234 15.04 9.60 11.84
CA ASN A 234 16.25 10.41 12.04
C ASN A 234 17.53 9.57 11.96
N ASP A 235 17.48 8.32 12.43
CA ASP A 235 18.62 7.41 12.35
C ASP A 235 18.90 7.06 10.88
N VAL A 236 17.85 6.76 10.11
CA VAL A 236 17.97 6.51 8.67
C VAL A 236 18.47 7.74 7.93
N LEU A 237 17.92 8.93 8.19
CA LEU A 237 18.34 10.18 7.55
C LEU A 237 19.77 10.63 7.93
N SER A 238 20.35 10.08 8.99
CA SER A 238 21.73 10.34 9.39
C SER A 238 22.74 9.60 8.50
N SER A 239 22.34 8.46 7.92
CA SER A 239 23.18 7.59 7.10
C SER A 239 22.74 7.47 5.64
N CYS A 240 21.51 7.86 5.33
CA CYS A 240 20.85 7.60 4.05
C CYS A 240 20.09 8.85 3.56
N ASN A 241 19.97 8.99 2.25
CA ASN A 241 19.20 10.06 1.62
C ASN A 241 17.97 9.50 0.90
N PRO A 242 16.83 10.20 0.91
CA PRO A 242 15.71 9.89 0.03
C PRO A 242 16.18 9.90 -1.44
N ALA A 243 15.77 8.90 -2.20
CA ALA A 243 16.23 8.66 -3.56
C ALA A 243 15.10 8.71 -4.61
N ALA A 244 13.88 8.31 -4.22
CA ALA A 244 12.74 8.32 -5.12
C ALA A 244 11.44 8.66 -4.39
N LEU A 245 10.49 9.26 -5.10
CA LEU A 245 9.11 9.48 -4.69
C LEU A 245 8.15 8.70 -5.59
N LEU A 246 7.16 8.07 -4.96
CA LEU A 246 5.92 7.62 -5.60
C LEU A 246 4.74 8.18 -4.83
N ILE A 247 3.75 8.72 -5.53
CA ILE A 247 2.46 9.13 -4.96
C ILE A 247 1.45 8.02 -5.21
N ASP A 248 0.63 7.68 -4.22
CA ASP A 248 -0.44 6.69 -4.36
C ASP A 248 -1.69 7.36 -4.94
N VAL A 249 -1.75 7.41 -6.27
CA VAL A 249 -2.83 8.07 -7.00
C VAL A 249 -4.10 7.22 -7.00
N SER A 250 -3.96 5.89 -7.14
CA SER A 250 -5.10 4.97 -7.12
C SER A 250 -5.98 5.11 -5.86
N ALA A 251 -5.40 5.40 -4.68
CA ALA A 251 -6.18 5.66 -3.46
C ALA A 251 -7.07 6.92 -3.54
N ILE A 252 -6.69 7.89 -4.36
CA ILE A 252 -7.42 9.14 -4.59
C ILE A 252 -8.49 8.91 -5.64
N GLU A 253 -8.14 8.22 -6.74
CA GLU A 253 -9.06 7.88 -7.84
C GLU A 253 -10.25 7.07 -7.34
N GLU A 254 -10.02 6.00 -6.56
CA GLU A 254 -11.09 5.15 -6.00
C GLU A 254 -12.12 5.97 -5.21
N ARG A 255 -11.66 6.92 -4.39
CA ARG A 255 -12.55 7.79 -3.60
C ARG A 255 -13.30 8.81 -4.44
N ILE A 256 -12.75 9.20 -5.59
CA ILE A 256 -13.45 10.05 -6.56
C ILE A 256 -14.53 9.24 -7.28
N GLU A 257 -14.21 8.01 -7.69
CA GLU A 257 -15.14 7.08 -8.35
C GLU A 257 -16.32 6.70 -7.44
N ASP A 258 -16.05 6.47 -6.15
CA ASP A 258 -17.07 6.21 -5.13
C ASP A 258 -17.92 7.45 -4.77
N GLY A 259 -17.60 8.62 -5.32
CA GLY A 259 -18.30 9.88 -5.04
C GLY A 259 -18.06 10.42 -3.62
N ILE A 260 -17.08 9.88 -2.89
CA ILE A 260 -16.74 10.31 -1.52
C ILE A 260 -16.04 11.68 -1.56
N ILE A 261 -15.18 11.89 -2.56
CA ILE A 261 -14.45 13.15 -2.73
C ILE A 261 -14.59 13.66 -4.18
N SER A 262 -14.36 14.95 -4.39
CA SER A 262 -14.28 15.51 -5.75
C SER A 262 -13.08 16.43 -5.95
N LEU A 263 -12.47 16.33 -7.13
CA LEU A 263 -11.31 17.14 -7.53
C LEU A 263 -11.76 18.49 -8.08
N LYS A 264 -11.31 19.57 -7.45
CA LYS A 264 -11.56 20.96 -7.85
C LYS A 264 -10.25 21.70 -8.15
N TYR A 265 -10.35 22.85 -8.79
CA TYR A 265 -9.23 23.73 -9.06
C TYR A 265 -9.49 25.16 -8.57
N GLU A 266 -8.54 25.73 -7.81
CA GLU A 266 -8.60 27.11 -7.34
C GLU A 266 -7.98 28.07 -8.37
N ARG A 267 -8.83 28.76 -9.15
CA ARG A 267 -8.38 29.81 -10.06
C ARG A 267 -8.30 31.16 -9.34
N LYS A 268 -7.15 31.82 -9.44
CA LYS A 268 -6.95 33.19 -8.97
C LYS A 268 -7.17 34.16 -10.13
N ARG A 269 -8.17 35.05 -10.03
CA ARG A 269 -8.44 36.09 -11.02
C ARG A 269 -8.31 37.48 -10.39
N LYS A 270 -7.83 38.45 -11.15
CA LYS A 270 -7.91 39.87 -10.78
C LYS A 270 -9.22 40.42 -11.33
N GLU A 271 -10.10 40.90 -10.46
CA GLU A 271 -11.35 41.55 -10.83
C GLU A 271 -11.36 42.99 -10.31
N LYS A 272 -11.89 43.92 -11.11
CA LYS A 272 -12.10 45.31 -10.67
C LYS A 272 -13.42 45.37 -9.91
N ILE A 273 -13.34 45.55 -8.60
CA ILE A 273 -14.50 45.77 -7.73
C ILE A 273 -14.37 47.19 -7.19
N ASN A 274 -15.35 48.05 -7.50
CA ASN A 274 -15.37 49.47 -7.11
C ASN A 274 -14.08 50.23 -7.48
N GLY A 275 -13.61 50.09 -8.73
CA GLY A 275 -12.42 50.80 -9.22
C GLY A 275 -11.06 50.30 -8.71
N LYS A 276 -11.04 49.41 -7.70
CA LYS A 276 -9.82 48.78 -7.17
C LYS A 276 -9.67 47.34 -7.68
N THR A 277 -8.45 46.97 -8.06
CA THR A 277 -8.14 45.61 -8.52
C THR A 277 -8.01 44.69 -7.30
N LYS A 278 -8.96 43.76 -7.11
CA LYS A 278 -8.92 42.73 -6.07
C LYS A 278 -8.63 41.36 -6.66
N ARG A 279 -7.89 40.51 -5.92
CA ARG A 279 -7.71 39.10 -6.27
C ARG A 279 -8.89 38.32 -5.72
N VAL A 280 -9.68 37.72 -6.61
CA VAL A 280 -10.80 36.84 -6.28
C VAL A 280 -10.38 35.39 -6.55
N LYS A 281 -10.75 34.48 -5.64
CA LYS A 281 -10.57 33.05 -5.79
C LYS A 281 -11.89 32.44 -6.27
N LYS A 282 -11.84 31.68 -7.36
CA LYS A 282 -12.98 30.90 -7.85
C LYS A 282 -12.59 29.43 -7.89
N VAL A 283 -13.39 28.59 -7.25
CA VAL A 283 -13.26 27.13 -7.30
C VAL A 283 -14.11 26.65 -8.49
N ILE A 284 -13.53 25.76 -9.30
CA ILE A 284 -14.19 25.15 -10.46
C ILE A 284 -13.97 23.64 -10.44
N ASP A 285 -14.88 22.90 -11.06
CA ASP A 285 -14.69 21.48 -11.33
C ASP A 285 -13.56 21.27 -12.33
N VAL A 286 -12.81 20.18 -12.13
CA VAL A 286 -11.75 19.75 -13.04
C VAL A 286 -12.35 18.80 -14.08
N PRO A 287 -12.27 19.10 -15.39
CA PRO A 287 -12.68 18.17 -16.44
C PRO A 287 -11.88 16.86 -16.37
N ASN A 288 -12.52 15.72 -16.67
CA ASN A 288 -11.88 14.39 -16.61
C ASN A 288 -10.56 14.33 -17.38
N VAL A 289 -10.50 14.92 -18.58
CA VAL A 289 -9.26 14.95 -19.38
C VAL A 289 -8.07 15.60 -18.66
N ILE A 290 -8.32 16.55 -17.76
CA ILE A 290 -7.29 17.19 -16.94
C ILE A 290 -6.96 16.36 -15.71
N SER A 291 -7.96 15.75 -15.05
CA SER A 291 -7.71 14.83 -13.93
C SER A 291 -6.89 13.63 -14.37
N ASP A 292 -7.23 13.01 -15.49
CA ASP A 292 -6.54 11.82 -16.01
C ASP A 292 -5.07 12.14 -16.32
N LYS A 293 -4.79 13.32 -16.89
CA LYS A 293 -3.42 13.77 -17.15
C LYS A 293 -2.66 14.06 -15.86
N LEU A 294 -3.31 14.70 -14.89
CA LEU A 294 -2.69 14.98 -13.60
C LEU A 294 -2.33 13.68 -12.89
N PHE A 295 -3.26 12.72 -12.84
CA PHE A 295 -3.08 11.44 -12.18
C PHE A 295 -2.07 10.54 -12.89
N LEU A 296 -2.06 10.53 -14.23
CA LEU A 296 -1.02 9.87 -15.01
C LEU A 296 0.37 10.44 -14.69
N GLN A 297 0.48 11.78 -14.61
CA GLN A 297 1.74 12.41 -14.22
C GLN A 297 2.11 12.06 -12.77
N LEU A 298 1.17 12.12 -11.83
CA LEU A 298 1.44 11.85 -10.42
C LEU A 298 1.81 10.39 -10.12
N GLY A 299 1.29 9.43 -10.89
CA GLY A 299 1.55 8.00 -10.70
C GLY A 299 2.94 7.54 -11.14
N ALA A 300 3.71 8.43 -11.79
CA ALA A 300 5.10 8.16 -12.15
C ALA A 300 6.01 8.15 -10.92
N VAL A 301 7.10 7.38 -10.99
CA VAL A 301 8.21 7.45 -10.04
C VAL A 301 9.12 8.62 -10.40
N TYR A 302 9.44 9.42 -9.39
CA TYR A 302 10.30 10.59 -9.51
C TYR A 302 11.61 10.42 -8.74
N GLU A 303 12.73 10.81 -9.34
CA GLU A 303 14.01 10.89 -8.64
C GLU A 303 14.06 12.09 -7.69
N ILE A 304 14.81 11.92 -6.60
CA ILE A 304 15.06 12.97 -5.61
C ILE A 304 16.56 13.28 -5.62
N ASP A 305 16.89 14.56 -5.79
CA ASP A 305 18.27 15.01 -5.78
C ASP A 305 18.83 15.21 -4.36
N SER A 306 20.11 15.60 -4.27
CA SER A 306 20.76 15.85 -2.98
C SER A 306 20.17 17.01 -2.18
N ASN A 307 19.44 17.92 -2.83
CA ASN A 307 18.75 19.05 -2.20
C ASN A 307 17.32 18.70 -1.78
N LEU A 308 16.90 17.44 -1.98
CA LEU A 308 15.55 16.95 -1.80
C LEU A 308 14.54 17.51 -2.80
N ASP A 309 15.01 18.09 -3.90
CA ASP A 309 14.16 18.54 -4.99
C ASP A 309 13.75 17.34 -5.85
N ILE A 310 12.52 17.37 -6.34
CA ILE A 310 11.94 16.31 -7.16
C ILE A 310 12.21 16.62 -8.63
N VAL A 311 12.98 15.75 -9.26
CA VAL A 311 13.38 15.90 -10.66
C VAL A 311 12.16 15.68 -11.55
N SER A 312 11.91 16.56 -12.52
CA SER A 312 10.91 16.39 -13.60
C SER A 312 9.41 16.46 -13.26
N LEU A 313 8.97 16.64 -12.01
CA LEU A 313 7.53 16.83 -11.71
C LEU A 313 7.05 18.28 -11.95
N GLU A 314 7.65 19.24 -11.23
CA GLU A 314 7.41 20.68 -11.34
C GLU A 314 8.59 21.41 -10.71
N GLU A 315 9.02 22.52 -11.30
CA GLU A 315 9.95 23.45 -10.66
C GLU A 315 9.43 23.82 -9.26
N SER A 316 10.24 23.64 -8.22
CA SER A 316 9.91 23.85 -6.80
C SER A 316 9.11 22.75 -6.07
N THR A 317 8.97 21.56 -6.65
CA THR A 317 8.55 20.39 -5.86
C THR A 317 9.74 19.82 -5.08
N LYS A 318 9.54 19.54 -3.79
CA LYS A 318 10.58 18.99 -2.91
C LYS A 318 10.04 18.15 -1.77
N ILE A 319 10.90 17.40 -1.10
CA ILE A 319 10.63 16.72 0.16
C ILE A 319 11.04 17.59 1.34
N ASN A 320 10.12 17.80 2.28
CA ASN A 320 10.37 18.47 3.54
C ASN A 320 10.68 17.44 4.64
N ARG A 321 11.73 17.69 5.41
CA ARG A 321 12.07 16.93 6.62
C ARG A 321 11.40 17.58 7.83
N ASN A 322 10.44 16.90 8.43
CA ASN A 322 9.86 17.28 9.73
C ASN A 322 10.54 16.47 10.84
N LYS A 323 10.28 16.80 12.11
CA LYS A 323 10.95 16.17 13.27
C LYS A 323 10.79 14.63 13.32
N LYS A 324 9.66 14.10 12.85
CA LYS A 324 9.30 12.67 12.90
C LYS A 324 8.80 12.10 11.57
N THR A 325 8.58 12.95 10.56
CA THR A 325 7.91 12.56 9.31
C THR A 325 8.55 13.26 8.12
N LEU A 326 8.33 12.72 6.93
CA LEU A 326 8.59 13.39 5.66
C LEU A 326 7.27 13.89 5.08
N SER A 327 7.31 14.98 4.32
CA SER A 327 6.15 15.49 3.57
C SER A 327 6.55 16.04 2.21
N ILE A 328 5.64 15.99 1.26
CA ILE A 328 5.81 16.58 -0.08
C ILE A 328 5.47 18.06 -0.01
N TYR A 329 6.19 18.87 -0.76
CA TYR A 329 5.83 20.23 -1.09
C TYR A 329 5.74 20.39 -2.59
N SER A 330 4.63 20.92 -3.10
CA SER A 330 4.46 21.28 -4.51
C SER A 330 3.59 22.53 -4.63
N LYS A 331 3.87 23.43 -5.58
CA LYS A 331 2.98 24.56 -5.86
C LYS A 331 1.81 24.10 -6.74
N LEU A 332 2.09 23.22 -7.71
CA LEU A 332 1.06 22.58 -8.55
C LEU A 332 -0.05 21.96 -7.68
N LEU A 333 0.31 21.08 -6.75
CA LEU A 333 -0.65 20.34 -5.92
C LEU A 333 -1.40 21.20 -4.89
N ARG A 334 -0.94 22.44 -4.65
CA ARG A 334 -1.67 23.40 -3.80
C ARG A 334 -2.83 24.08 -4.53
N ASN A 335 -2.76 24.17 -5.86
CA ASN A 335 -3.79 24.79 -6.68
C ASN A 335 -4.97 23.83 -6.94
N PHE A 336 -4.70 22.53 -7.00
CA PHE A 336 -5.73 21.49 -6.97
C PHE A 336 -6.28 21.32 -5.55
N LYS A 337 -7.58 21.05 -5.45
CA LYS A 337 -8.34 20.96 -4.22
C LYS A 337 -9.15 19.67 -4.18
N ILE A 338 -9.31 19.12 -2.99
CA ILE A 338 -10.22 18.03 -2.70
C ILE A 338 -11.38 18.61 -1.89
N GLU A 339 -12.60 18.34 -2.35
CA GLU A 339 -13.83 18.62 -1.61
C GLU A 339 -14.37 17.31 -1.05
N GLU A 340 -14.54 17.26 0.27
CA GLU A 340 -15.07 16.12 1.03
C GLU A 340 -16.05 16.66 2.08
N ASN A 341 -17.32 16.23 2.05
CA ASN A 341 -18.36 16.67 2.99
C ASN A 341 -18.48 18.21 3.12
N GLY A 342 -18.37 18.93 1.98
CA GLY A 342 -18.44 20.40 1.93
C GLY A 342 -17.21 21.13 2.49
N LYS A 343 -16.18 20.40 2.93
CA LYS A 343 -14.88 20.96 3.32
C LYS A 343 -13.92 20.87 2.17
N LEU A 344 -13.19 21.96 1.94
CA LEU A 344 -12.25 22.08 0.84
C LEU A 344 -10.82 22.19 1.38
N GLU A 345 -9.96 21.25 0.99
CA GLU A 345 -8.52 21.28 1.28
C GLU A 345 -7.69 21.16 -0.01
N SER A 346 -6.40 21.48 0.03
CA SER A 346 -5.55 21.29 -1.15
C SER A 346 -5.19 19.82 -1.35
N LEU A 347 -5.04 19.38 -2.60
CA LEU A 347 -4.58 18.04 -2.96
C LEU A 347 -3.23 17.72 -2.27
N LEU A 348 -2.32 18.68 -2.17
CA LEU A 348 -1.07 18.53 -1.41
C LEU A 348 -1.30 18.14 0.06
N ASN A 349 -2.19 18.87 0.74
CA ASN A 349 -2.51 18.60 2.14
C ASN A 349 -3.19 17.24 2.28
N TYR A 350 -4.10 16.93 1.36
CA TYR A 350 -4.79 15.64 1.33
C TYR A 350 -3.80 14.48 1.20
N ILE A 351 -2.84 14.56 0.27
CA ILE A 351 -1.79 13.54 0.07
C ILE A 351 -0.94 13.39 1.34
N ASN A 352 -0.44 14.50 1.89
CA ASN A 352 0.42 14.48 3.08
C ASN A 352 -0.28 13.98 4.35
N LYS A 353 -1.53 14.42 4.56
CA LYS A 353 -2.35 14.09 5.74
C LYS A 353 -2.77 12.63 5.77
N ASN A 354 -3.00 12.04 4.60
CA ASN A 354 -3.40 10.64 4.48
C ASN A 354 -2.21 9.71 4.16
N GLY A 355 -0.98 10.24 4.14
CA GLY A 355 0.23 9.46 3.85
C GLY A 355 0.23 8.76 2.49
N LEU A 356 -0.38 9.38 1.47
CA LEU A 356 -0.59 8.80 0.13
C LEU A 356 0.65 8.90 -0.76
N PHE A 357 1.80 8.53 -0.20
CA PHE A 357 3.06 8.47 -0.92
C PHE A 357 4.06 7.55 -0.21
N CYS A 358 5.05 7.08 -0.96
CA CYS A 358 6.22 6.41 -0.41
C CYS A 358 7.52 6.99 -0.96
N LEU A 359 8.58 6.84 -0.16
CA LEU A 359 9.93 7.23 -0.54
C LEU A 359 10.87 6.05 -0.37
N THR A 360 11.72 5.83 -1.36
CA THR A 360 12.86 4.91 -1.22
C THR A 360 14.12 5.70 -0.84
N PHE A 361 15.11 5.02 -0.26
CA PHE A 361 16.38 5.63 0.12
C PHE A 361 17.51 5.12 -0.78
N ASP A 362 18.65 5.80 -0.77
CA ASP A 362 19.89 5.32 -1.41
C ASP A 362 20.33 3.96 -0.86
N ASN A 363 20.08 3.70 0.43
CA ASN A 363 20.12 2.35 0.99
C ASN A 363 18.78 1.63 0.74
N PRO A 364 18.77 0.55 -0.06
CA PRO A 364 17.56 -0.18 -0.46
C PRO A 364 16.85 -0.87 0.70
N ARG A 365 17.53 -1.05 1.85
CA ARG A 365 16.93 -1.65 3.04
C ARG A 365 15.84 -0.79 3.62
N TYR A 366 15.80 0.51 3.32
CA TYR A 366 14.83 1.41 3.93
C TYR A 366 13.80 1.90 2.92
N MET A 367 12.57 2.03 3.40
CA MET A 367 11.49 2.71 2.70
C MET A 367 10.64 3.48 3.70
N TYR A 368 10.23 4.69 3.31
CA TYR A 368 9.27 5.49 4.05
C TYR A 368 7.90 5.30 3.41
N CYS A 369 6.95 4.79 4.16
CA CYS A 369 5.57 4.60 3.73
C CYS A 369 4.68 4.58 4.97
N MET A 370 3.36 4.75 4.82
CA MET A 370 2.43 4.66 5.96
C MET A 370 2.84 5.60 7.12
N GLU A 371 3.38 6.78 6.78
CA GLU A 371 3.86 7.81 7.72
C GLU A 371 5.02 7.37 8.63
N SER A 372 5.74 6.30 8.29
CA SER A 372 6.85 5.78 9.08
C SER A 372 7.97 5.24 8.19
N CYS A 373 9.17 5.09 8.77
CA CYS A 373 10.28 4.45 8.08
C CYS A 373 10.36 2.99 8.50
N PHE A 374 10.53 2.12 7.51
CA PHE A 374 10.60 0.68 7.69
C PHE A 374 11.87 0.13 7.04
N GLU A 375 12.44 -0.87 7.70
CA GLU A 375 13.54 -1.68 7.23
C GLU A 375 13.01 -2.98 6.62
N ASP A 376 13.35 -3.21 5.37
CA ASP A 376 13.25 -4.51 4.70
C ASP A 376 14.33 -5.44 5.24
N VAL A 377 13.88 -6.50 5.92
CA VAL A 377 14.78 -7.50 6.51
C VAL A 377 15.30 -8.51 5.49
N THR A 378 14.69 -8.64 4.29
CA THR A 378 15.30 -9.45 3.21
C THR A 378 16.41 -8.66 2.52
N GLY A 379 16.21 -7.34 2.33
CA GLY A 379 17.19 -6.42 1.79
C GLY A 379 17.74 -6.85 0.42
N VAL A 380 19.05 -7.04 0.33
CA VAL A 380 19.74 -7.41 -0.92
C VAL A 380 19.75 -8.92 -1.21
N SER A 381 19.20 -9.74 -0.31
CA SER A 381 19.20 -11.21 -0.48
C SER A 381 18.30 -11.69 -1.64
N GLU A 382 17.33 -10.87 -2.06
CA GLU A 382 16.43 -11.19 -3.17
C GLU A 382 17.04 -10.95 -4.56
N ILE A 383 18.22 -10.32 -4.64
CA ILE A 383 18.83 -9.94 -5.93
C ILE A 383 19.00 -11.14 -6.86
N ASP A 384 19.48 -12.27 -6.36
CA ASP A 384 19.65 -13.46 -7.19
C ASP A 384 18.31 -13.99 -7.73
N SER A 385 17.26 -13.95 -6.90
CA SER A 385 15.90 -14.29 -7.35
C SER A 385 15.39 -13.32 -8.43
N ILE A 386 15.74 -12.05 -8.34
CA ILE A 386 15.36 -11.03 -9.33
C ILE A 386 16.10 -11.23 -10.65
N LEU A 387 17.42 -11.48 -10.59
CA LEU A 387 18.24 -11.74 -11.77
C LEU A 387 17.82 -13.03 -12.50
N ALA A 388 17.28 -14.01 -11.76
CA ALA A 388 16.72 -15.23 -12.32
C ALA A 388 15.46 -14.99 -13.18
N MET A 389 14.71 -13.90 -12.95
CA MET A 389 13.55 -13.54 -13.77
C MET A 389 13.93 -12.83 -15.07
N LEU A 390 15.18 -12.40 -15.24
CA LEU A 390 15.66 -11.72 -16.44
C LEU A 390 16.13 -12.74 -17.48
N TYR A 391 15.42 -12.78 -18.61
CA TYR A 391 15.66 -13.69 -19.73
C TYR A 391 16.20 -12.90 -20.93
N PRO A 392 17.53 -12.83 -21.08
CA PRO A 392 18.15 -12.02 -22.12
C PRO A 392 17.82 -12.54 -23.52
N GLN A 393 17.49 -11.63 -24.43
CA GLN A 393 17.17 -11.92 -25.82
C GLN A 393 18.10 -11.14 -26.75
N ASN A 394 18.70 -11.84 -27.72
CA ASN A 394 19.71 -11.24 -28.61
C ASN A 394 19.12 -10.18 -29.56
N ASN A 395 17.91 -10.42 -30.08
CA ASN A 395 17.33 -9.58 -31.14
C ASN A 395 16.43 -8.45 -30.61
N ILE A 396 16.18 -8.36 -29.29
CA ILE A 396 15.25 -7.36 -28.73
C ILE A 396 15.77 -5.92 -28.88
N LYS A 397 17.09 -5.72 -28.99
CA LYS A 397 17.70 -4.41 -29.26
C LYS A 397 17.47 -3.92 -30.69
N GLN A 398 17.10 -4.81 -31.62
CA GLN A 398 16.81 -4.44 -33.01
C GLN A 398 15.38 -3.91 -33.19
N VAL A 399 14.54 -4.05 -32.16
CA VAL A 399 13.18 -3.50 -32.15
C VAL A 399 13.24 -1.98 -32.17
N THR A 400 12.47 -1.35 -33.05
CA THR A 400 12.44 0.11 -33.29
C THR A 400 11.12 0.76 -32.86
N SER A 401 10.12 -0.05 -32.51
CA SER A 401 8.79 0.42 -32.11
C SER A 401 8.05 -0.63 -31.28
N GLU A 402 7.00 -0.21 -30.57
CA GLU A 402 6.14 -1.16 -29.85
C GLU A 402 5.34 -2.03 -30.84
N LYS A 403 4.66 -1.38 -31.80
CA LYS A 403 3.69 -2.03 -32.71
C LYS A 403 3.91 -1.71 -34.19
N GLY A 404 4.86 -0.83 -34.51
CA GLY A 404 5.10 -0.33 -35.87
C GLY A 404 4.06 0.68 -36.36
N GLU A 405 4.05 0.89 -37.67
CA GLU A 405 3.03 1.66 -38.37
C GLU A 405 1.90 0.74 -38.84
N PHE A 406 0.69 1.29 -38.95
CA PHE A 406 -0.50 0.53 -39.34
C PHE A 406 -1.05 0.96 -40.71
N SER A 407 -1.37 -0.03 -41.55
CA SER A 407 -2.12 0.17 -42.79
C SER A 407 -3.34 -0.76 -42.88
N THR A 408 -4.31 -0.40 -43.72
CA THR A 408 -5.57 -1.14 -43.88
C THR A 408 -5.42 -2.50 -44.57
N ILE A 409 -4.28 -2.75 -45.23
CA ILE A 409 -3.98 -3.99 -45.94
C ILE A 409 -3.00 -4.90 -45.18
N GLN A 410 -2.49 -4.44 -44.04
CA GLN A 410 -1.48 -5.15 -43.28
C GLN A 410 -2.05 -6.39 -42.60
N GLU A 411 -1.35 -7.52 -42.73
CA GLU A 411 -1.75 -8.84 -42.22
C GLU A 411 -0.86 -9.34 -41.06
N ALA A 412 0.31 -8.72 -40.87
CA ALA A 412 1.23 -8.98 -39.77
C ALA A 412 1.80 -7.67 -39.19
N PHE A 413 2.20 -7.67 -37.92
CA PHE A 413 2.92 -6.55 -37.31
C PHE A 413 4.26 -6.32 -38.02
N THR A 414 4.79 -5.09 -37.93
CA THR A 414 6.04 -4.78 -38.65
C THR A 414 7.19 -5.63 -38.11
N PRO A 415 8.12 -6.12 -38.97
CA PRO A 415 9.17 -7.03 -38.55
C PRO A 415 10.05 -6.54 -37.39
N ASP A 416 10.21 -5.22 -37.29
CA ASP A 416 11.00 -4.49 -36.29
C ASP A 416 10.20 -4.02 -35.07
N SER A 417 8.95 -4.47 -34.92
CA SER A 417 8.12 -4.18 -33.74
C SER A 417 8.30 -5.20 -32.61
N MET A 418 8.06 -4.77 -31.36
CA MET A 418 8.06 -5.66 -30.20
C MET A 418 6.98 -6.76 -30.33
N PHE A 419 5.83 -6.42 -30.91
CA PHE A 419 4.74 -7.37 -31.15
C PHE A 419 5.18 -8.51 -32.08
N ASN A 420 5.80 -8.19 -33.22
CA ASN A 420 6.34 -9.21 -34.12
C ASN A 420 7.46 -10.03 -33.44
N PHE A 421 8.33 -9.38 -32.68
CA PHE A 421 9.39 -10.06 -31.93
C PHE A 421 8.84 -11.11 -30.95
N VAL A 422 7.78 -10.78 -30.20
CA VAL A 422 7.10 -11.72 -29.28
C VAL A 422 6.48 -12.89 -30.05
N GLU A 423 5.79 -12.62 -31.18
CA GLU A 423 5.24 -13.67 -32.04
C GLU A 423 6.32 -14.64 -32.54
N MET A 424 7.50 -14.13 -32.87
CA MET A 424 8.63 -14.95 -33.32
C MET A 424 9.22 -15.83 -32.21
N ILE A 425 9.39 -15.29 -30.99
CA ILE A 425 9.86 -16.08 -29.82
C ILE A 425 8.89 -17.23 -29.53
N HIS A 426 7.59 -16.96 -29.59
CA HIS A 426 6.55 -17.92 -29.26
C HIS A 426 6.01 -18.69 -30.47
N SER A 427 6.69 -18.62 -31.63
CA SER A 427 6.25 -19.25 -32.88
C SER A 427 6.05 -20.76 -32.78
N ASN A 428 6.72 -21.43 -31.83
CA ASN A 428 6.59 -22.85 -31.57
C ASN A 428 5.38 -23.23 -30.69
N ASN A 429 4.74 -22.26 -30.02
CA ASN A 429 3.58 -22.49 -29.16
C ASN A 429 2.37 -22.88 -30.00
N ASP A 430 1.45 -23.69 -29.47
CA ASP A 430 0.31 -24.20 -30.22
C ASP A 430 -0.72 -23.12 -30.56
N TYR A 431 -0.90 -22.15 -29.66
CA TYR A 431 -1.81 -21.02 -29.83
C TYR A 431 -1.14 -19.69 -29.51
N ILE A 432 -1.45 -18.68 -30.32
CA ILE A 432 -1.01 -17.29 -30.12
C ILE A 432 -2.19 -16.35 -30.43
N PHE A 433 -2.55 -15.52 -29.47
CA PHE A 433 -3.63 -14.53 -29.58
C PHE A 433 -3.13 -13.13 -29.26
N CYS A 434 -3.69 -12.13 -29.94
CA CYS A 434 -3.47 -10.70 -29.67
C CYS A 434 -4.72 -10.08 -29.04
N ASP A 435 -4.60 -9.57 -27.82
CA ASP A 435 -5.73 -9.12 -26.98
C ASP A 435 -5.75 -7.59 -26.72
N ASP A 436 -4.79 -6.83 -27.24
CA ASP A 436 -4.66 -5.37 -27.08
C ASP A 436 -5.95 -4.57 -27.47
N LEU A 437 -6.75 -4.17 -26.46
CA LEU A 437 -8.08 -3.54 -26.54
C LEU A 437 -8.44 -2.54 -25.41
N GLY A 438 -7.57 -2.34 -24.42
CA GLY A 438 -7.79 -1.46 -23.27
C GLY A 438 -8.53 -2.09 -22.07
N ASP A 439 -9.30 -3.15 -22.28
CA ASP A 439 -9.82 -4.08 -21.25
C ASP A 439 -9.11 -5.46 -21.30
N GLU A 440 -7.94 -5.48 -21.94
CA GLU A 440 -7.19 -6.70 -22.25
C GLU A 440 -6.69 -7.44 -21.01
N TRP A 441 -6.51 -8.75 -21.19
CA TRP A 441 -5.81 -9.60 -20.25
C TRP A 441 -4.28 -9.46 -20.38
N ALA A 442 -3.79 -9.26 -21.61
CA ALA A 442 -2.39 -9.00 -21.94
C ALA A 442 -2.29 -8.48 -23.38
N ASP A 443 -1.11 -8.07 -23.86
CA ASP A 443 -0.95 -7.78 -25.29
C ASP A 443 -1.04 -9.05 -26.12
N HIS A 444 -0.36 -10.11 -25.66
CA HIS A 444 -0.45 -11.45 -26.24
C HIS A 444 -0.74 -12.51 -25.18
N LEU A 445 -1.52 -13.51 -25.59
CA LEU A 445 -1.75 -14.74 -24.85
C LEU A 445 -1.23 -15.91 -25.69
N THR A 446 -0.37 -16.74 -25.13
CA THR A 446 0.12 -17.94 -25.83
C THR A 446 -0.07 -19.20 -24.98
N ILE A 447 -0.28 -20.33 -25.63
CA ILE A 447 -0.46 -21.62 -24.98
C ILE A 447 0.49 -22.63 -25.60
N ASP A 448 1.28 -23.27 -24.75
CA ASP A 448 2.19 -24.36 -25.10
C ASP A 448 1.70 -25.64 -24.45
N LEU A 449 1.19 -26.56 -25.26
CA LEU A 449 0.66 -27.85 -24.82
C LEU A 449 1.77 -28.84 -24.47
N LYS A 450 3.00 -28.63 -24.95
CA LYS A 450 4.16 -29.49 -24.65
C LYS A 450 4.76 -29.15 -23.29
N ASP A 451 4.92 -27.86 -23.01
CA ASP A 451 5.42 -27.36 -21.73
C ASP A 451 4.31 -27.28 -20.65
N PHE A 452 3.05 -27.44 -21.04
CA PHE A 452 1.89 -27.14 -20.19
C PHE A 452 1.97 -25.73 -19.61
N SER A 453 2.20 -24.74 -20.48
CA SER A 453 2.29 -23.34 -20.08
C SER A 453 1.28 -22.44 -20.77
N ILE A 454 0.78 -21.47 -20.01
CA ILE A 454 -0.05 -20.37 -20.52
C ILE A 454 0.68 -19.07 -20.20
N ASN A 455 0.99 -18.29 -21.23
CA ASN A 455 1.85 -17.11 -21.12
C ASN A 455 1.07 -15.85 -21.45
N PHE A 456 1.06 -14.92 -20.50
CA PHE A 456 0.48 -13.59 -20.62
C PHE A 456 1.63 -12.61 -20.82
N ILE A 457 1.64 -11.92 -21.97
CA ILE A 457 2.81 -11.16 -22.41
C ILE A 457 2.42 -9.68 -22.53
N HIS A 458 3.12 -8.82 -21.80
CA HIS A 458 3.00 -7.37 -21.84
C HIS A 458 4.23 -6.77 -22.51
N SER A 459 4.04 -6.06 -23.61
CA SER A 459 5.09 -5.56 -24.48
C SER A 459 5.24 -4.06 -24.30
N LYS A 460 6.47 -3.62 -24.01
CA LYS A 460 6.77 -2.20 -23.86
C LYS A 460 8.03 -1.84 -24.60
N TYR A 461 7.91 -0.80 -25.43
CA TYR A 461 9.04 -0.23 -26.14
C TYR A 461 9.40 1.16 -25.63
N SER A 462 10.69 1.45 -25.52
CA SER A 462 11.21 2.79 -25.25
C SER A 462 12.55 3.00 -25.96
N ASN A 463 12.73 4.17 -26.55
CA ASN A 463 14.03 4.67 -27.04
C ASN A 463 14.81 5.45 -25.97
N ASP A 464 14.18 5.69 -24.82
CA ASP A 464 14.70 6.54 -23.78
C ASP A 464 15.23 5.70 -22.62
N GLU A 465 16.56 5.66 -22.49
CA GLU A 465 17.26 4.97 -21.40
C GLU A 465 17.14 5.75 -20.07
N THR A 466 16.93 7.07 -20.13
CA THR A 466 16.89 7.95 -18.94
C THR A 466 15.61 7.76 -18.12
N ASN A 467 14.51 7.36 -18.76
CA ASN A 467 13.21 7.09 -18.12
C ASN A 467 12.91 5.60 -17.91
N SER A 468 13.94 4.75 -17.95
CA SER A 468 13.79 3.28 -17.88
C SER A 468 13.07 2.79 -16.63
N ALA A 469 13.25 3.42 -15.45
CA ALA A 469 12.55 3.04 -14.22
C ALA A 469 11.04 3.31 -14.27
N SER A 470 10.62 4.49 -14.75
CA SER A 470 9.20 4.81 -14.93
C SER A 470 8.55 3.90 -15.97
N ARG A 471 9.24 3.64 -17.10
CA ARG A 471 8.73 2.69 -18.11
C ARG A 471 8.62 1.26 -17.59
N LEU A 472 9.57 0.83 -16.75
CA LEU A 472 9.52 -0.46 -16.10
C LEU A 472 8.35 -0.54 -15.11
N GLN A 473 8.09 0.53 -14.37
CA GLN A 473 6.95 0.61 -13.47
C GLN A 473 5.61 0.51 -14.23
N ASP A 474 5.48 1.20 -15.37
CA ASP A 474 4.28 1.14 -16.22
C ASP A 474 3.97 -0.32 -16.62
N VAL A 475 4.94 -1.02 -17.20
CA VAL A 475 4.76 -2.39 -17.70
C VAL A 475 4.60 -3.41 -16.56
N VAL A 476 5.31 -3.23 -15.44
CA VAL A 476 5.09 -4.02 -14.23
C VAL A 476 3.69 -3.80 -13.68
N GLY A 477 3.19 -2.57 -13.69
CA GLY A 477 1.82 -2.23 -13.28
C GLY A 477 0.78 -2.96 -14.13
N GLN A 478 0.98 -3.05 -15.45
CA GLN A 478 0.12 -3.81 -16.36
C GLN A 478 0.15 -5.32 -16.05
N GLY A 479 1.35 -5.88 -15.83
CA GLY A 479 1.51 -7.29 -15.46
C GLY A 479 0.79 -7.62 -14.15
N ILE A 480 1.04 -6.83 -13.10
CA ILE A 480 0.43 -7.01 -11.78
C ILE A 480 -1.10 -6.90 -11.86
N LYS A 481 -1.62 -5.89 -12.57
CA LYS A 481 -3.08 -5.68 -12.75
C LYS A 481 -3.76 -6.93 -13.31
N ASN A 482 -3.09 -7.65 -14.20
CA ASN A 482 -3.67 -8.78 -14.93
C ASN A 482 -3.40 -10.15 -14.32
N LEU A 483 -2.64 -10.24 -13.22
CA LEU A 483 -2.41 -11.52 -12.53
C LEU A 483 -3.72 -12.23 -12.15
N GLY A 484 -4.76 -11.48 -11.78
CA GLY A 484 -6.09 -12.03 -11.49
C GLY A 484 -6.77 -12.69 -12.69
N ASN A 485 -6.51 -12.21 -13.91
CA ASN A 485 -7.07 -12.76 -15.14
C ASN A 485 -6.36 -14.05 -15.60
N MET A 486 -5.21 -14.38 -15.03
CA MET A 486 -4.42 -15.55 -15.45
C MET A 486 -5.06 -16.88 -15.03
N HIS A 487 -5.93 -16.87 -14.03
CA HIS A 487 -6.69 -18.03 -13.56
C HIS A 487 -8.10 -18.07 -14.15
N PHE A 488 -8.21 -17.88 -15.46
CA PHE A 488 -9.49 -17.98 -16.17
C PHE A 488 -10.02 -19.42 -16.23
N SER A 489 -11.34 -19.54 -16.40
CA SER A 489 -12.05 -20.77 -16.72
C SER A 489 -12.11 -21.05 -18.22
N SER A 490 -12.34 -22.31 -18.62
CA SER A 490 -12.53 -22.68 -20.04
C SER A 490 -13.58 -21.81 -20.72
N GLN A 491 -14.69 -21.49 -20.04
CA GLN A 491 -15.76 -20.68 -20.61
C GLN A 491 -15.31 -19.26 -20.94
N GLN A 492 -14.52 -18.63 -20.07
CA GLN A 492 -14.05 -17.25 -20.27
C GLN A 492 -13.14 -17.16 -21.50
N ILE A 493 -12.18 -18.08 -21.64
CA ILE A 493 -11.28 -18.06 -22.79
C ILE A 493 -11.98 -18.46 -24.09
N LEU A 494 -12.92 -19.40 -24.05
CA LEU A 494 -13.72 -19.77 -25.23
C LEU A 494 -14.60 -18.62 -25.70
N ASN A 495 -15.16 -17.85 -24.77
CA ASN A 495 -15.88 -16.63 -25.10
C ASN A 495 -14.95 -15.65 -25.83
N LYS A 496 -13.78 -15.31 -25.27
CA LYS A 496 -12.82 -14.40 -25.93
C LYS A 496 -12.37 -14.95 -27.29
N TYR A 497 -12.16 -16.25 -27.43
CA TYR A 497 -11.83 -16.88 -28.71
C TYR A 497 -12.92 -16.66 -29.77
N SER A 498 -14.19 -16.86 -29.41
CA SER A 498 -15.33 -16.71 -30.33
C SER A 498 -15.77 -15.27 -30.60
N THR A 499 -15.40 -14.32 -29.72
CA THR A 499 -15.78 -12.91 -29.85
C THR A 499 -14.57 -12.04 -30.11
N THR A 500 -13.76 -11.78 -29.09
CA THR A 500 -12.63 -10.85 -29.11
C THR A 500 -11.54 -11.22 -30.13
N PHE A 501 -11.14 -12.49 -30.19
CA PHE A 501 -10.04 -12.95 -31.05
C PHE A 501 -10.49 -13.28 -32.48
N ALA A 502 -11.78 -13.47 -32.71
CA ALA A 502 -12.32 -13.75 -34.04
C ALA A 502 -12.15 -12.56 -35.02
N ASP A 503 -11.99 -11.35 -34.48
CA ASP A 503 -11.84 -10.13 -35.27
C ASP A 503 -10.40 -9.83 -35.70
N SER A 504 -10.25 -8.94 -36.68
CA SER A 504 -8.95 -8.35 -37.02
C SER A 504 -8.56 -7.23 -36.06
N TYR A 505 -7.26 -7.11 -35.81
CA TYR A 505 -6.69 -6.06 -34.96
C TYR A 505 -7.04 -4.67 -35.50
N LYS A 506 -7.36 -3.78 -34.57
CA LYS A 506 -7.67 -2.38 -34.84
C LYS A 506 -6.76 -1.55 -33.97
N SER A 507 -5.94 -0.71 -34.58
CA SER A 507 -5.03 0.12 -33.82
C SER A 507 -5.78 1.18 -33.02
N GLY A 508 -5.19 1.58 -31.88
CA GLY A 508 -5.67 2.70 -31.09
C GLY A 508 -5.63 4.03 -31.84
N LYS A 509 -6.16 5.10 -31.23
CA LYS A 509 -6.05 6.45 -31.79
C LYS A 509 -4.57 6.85 -31.89
N GLY A 510 -4.21 7.65 -32.90
CA GLY A 510 -2.83 8.09 -33.12
C GLY A 510 -2.25 8.91 -31.96
N ALA A 511 -0.94 9.19 -32.01
CA ALA A 511 -0.23 9.96 -30.99
C ALA A 511 -1.01 11.23 -30.60
N ASN A 512 -1.29 11.39 -29.30
CA ASN A 512 -2.15 12.43 -28.68
C ASN A 512 -3.67 12.17 -28.68
N GLY A 513 -4.14 10.96 -28.95
CA GLY A 513 -5.55 10.58 -28.83
C GLY A 513 -6.47 11.20 -29.89
N LYS A 514 -5.89 11.75 -30.97
CA LYS A 514 -6.61 12.30 -32.12
C LYS A 514 -6.59 11.32 -33.30
N GLY A 515 -7.70 11.24 -34.04
CA GLY A 515 -7.89 10.36 -35.20
C GLY A 515 -8.76 9.13 -34.92
N LYS A 516 -9.25 8.49 -36.00
CA LYS A 516 -9.86 7.16 -35.93
C LYS A 516 -8.74 6.13 -36.01
N GLY A 517 -8.77 5.10 -35.16
CA GLY A 517 -7.85 3.97 -35.25
C GLY A 517 -7.91 3.29 -36.63
N VAL A 518 -6.80 2.67 -37.06
CA VAL A 518 -6.70 2.00 -38.36
C VAL A 518 -7.23 0.58 -38.21
N GLN A 519 -8.29 0.25 -38.95
CA GLN A 519 -8.73 -1.14 -39.07
C GLN A 519 -7.75 -1.88 -39.98
N THR A 520 -7.05 -2.87 -39.45
CA THR A 520 -6.07 -3.68 -40.19
C THR A 520 -6.70 -5.01 -40.64
N LYS A 521 -5.94 -5.81 -41.40
CA LYS A 521 -6.25 -7.23 -41.68
C LYS A 521 -5.43 -8.20 -40.82
N ILE A 522 -4.71 -7.70 -39.82
CA ILE A 522 -3.94 -8.52 -38.89
C ILE A 522 -4.95 -9.35 -38.09
N SER A 523 -5.02 -10.66 -38.31
CA SER A 523 -5.86 -11.55 -37.49
C SER A 523 -5.46 -11.46 -36.02
N ARG A 524 -6.40 -11.47 -35.07
CA ARG A 524 -6.07 -11.55 -33.63
C ARG A 524 -5.74 -12.98 -33.20
N ILE A 525 -6.28 -13.99 -33.86
CA ILE A 525 -5.77 -15.36 -33.80
C ILE A 525 -4.53 -15.40 -34.69
N ARG A 526 -3.34 -15.33 -34.07
CA ARG A 526 -2.05 -15.31 -34.75
C ARG A 526 -1.59 -16.70 -35.12
N LYS A 527 -1.93 -17.68 -34.28
CA LYS A 527 -1.71 -19.11 -34.53
C LYS A 527 -2.77 -19.95 -33.84
N ASP A 528 -3.22 -21.00 -34.53
CA ASP A 528 -4.25 -21.92 -34.07
C ASP A 528 -3.90 -23.36 -34.49
N ALA A 529 -3.84 -24.29 -33.53
CA ALA A 529 -3.59 -25.71 -33.78
C ALA A 529 -4.85 -26.50 -34.18
N GLY A 530 -6.03 -25.87 -34.22
CA GLY A 530 -7.28 -26.40 -34.77
C GLY A 530 -8.28 -26.96 -33.75
N ASN A 531 -7.82 -27.46 -32.59
CA ASN A 531 -8.67 -28.14 -31.59
C ASN A 531 -8.83 -27.37 -30.27
N PHE A 532 -8.87 -26.03 -30.33
CA PHE A 532 -8.73 -25.15 -29.17
C PHE A 532 -9.58 -25.52 -27.95
N LYS A 533 -10.85 -25.87 -28.17
CA LYS A 533 -11.77 -26.24 -27.08
C LYS A 533 -11.31 -27.47 -26.30
N GLN A 534 -10.89 -28.52 -27.00
CA GLN A 534 -10.42 -29.75 -26.36
C GLN A 534 -9.10 -29.51 -25.65
N ASP A 535 -8.20 -28.77 -26.28
CA ASP A 535 -6.86 -28.50 -25.77
C ASP A 535 -6.89 -27.61 -24.51
N ILE A 536 -7.77 -26.61 -24.46
CA ILE A 536 -8.01 -25.80 -23.26
C ILE A 536 -8.53 -26.63 -22.09
N ASP A 537 -9.50 -27.50 -22.34
CA ASP A 537 -10.06 -28.35 -21.27
C ASP A 537 -9.02 -29.35 -20.74
N LEU A 538 -8.10 -29.81 -21.58
CA LEU A 538 -6.99 -30.68 -21.19
C LEU A 538 -5.92 -29.94 -20.39
N ILE A 539 -5.46 -28.78 -20.87
CA ILE A 539 -4.38 -28.05 -20.20
C ILE A 539 -4.82 -27.49 -18.84
N LEU A 540 -6.05 -26.95 -18.73
CA LEU A 540 -6.53 -26.37 -17.46
C LEU A 540 -6.74 -27.40 -16.35
N LYS A 541 -6.92 -28.68 -16.70
CA LYS A 541 -7.03 -29.80 -15.74
C LYS A 541 -5.68 -30.43 -15.41
N ASN A 542 -4.61 -30.06 -16.13
CA ASN A 542 -3.31 -30.69 -15.95
C ASN A 542 -2.61 -30.13 -14.70
N PRO A 543 -2.18 -30.98 -13.73
CA PRO A 543 -1.49 -30.52 -12.54
C PRO A 543 -0.09 -29.92 -12.81
N LYS A 544 0.47 -30.14 -14.00
CA LYS A 544 1.75 -29.53 -14.44
C LYS A 544 1.57 -28.13 -15.02
N LEU A 545 0.32 -27.67 -15.20
CA LEU A 545 0.05 -26.35 -15.74
C LEU A 545 0.71 -25.29 -14.87
N HIS A 546 1.60 -24.51 -15.49
CA HIS A 546 2.16 -23.33 -14.89
C HIS A 546 1.89 -22.13 -15.79
N ARG A 547 1.72 -20.96 -15.18
CA ARG A 547 1.34 -19.74 -15.88
C ARG A 547 2.51 -18.77 -15.82
N LYS A 548 2.84 -18.10 -16.92
CA LYS A 548 3.95 -17.14 -16.99
C LYS A 548 3.41 -15.75 -17.25
N CYS A 549 3.76 -14.79 -16.39
CA CYS A 549 3.55 -13.37 -16.66
C CYS A 549 4.86 -12.84 -17.21
N ILE A 550 4.86 -12.49 -18.50
CA ILE A 550 6.05 -12.14 -19.26
C ILE A 550 6.00 -10.64 -19.57
N LEU A 551 7.03 -9.90 -19.16
CA LEU A 551 7.22 -8.51 -19.56
C LEU A 551 8.29 -8.46 -20.66
N SER A 552 7.96 -7.96 -21.84
CA SER A 552 8.89 -7.85 -22.96
C SER A 552 9.33 -6.40 -23.14
N CYS A 553 10.60 -6.10 -22.82
CA CYS A 553 11.11 -4.74 -22.71
C CYS A 553 12.49 -4.60 -23.37
N ASN A 554 12.63 -3.68 -24.33
CA ASN A 554 13.91 -3.43 -25.02
C ASN A 554 14.87 -2.52 -24.22
N PHE A 555 14.36 -1.73 -23.29
CA PHE A 555 15.07 -0.64 -22.61
C PHE A 555 15.78 -1.05 -21.31
N ILE A 556 15.80 -2.34 -20.99
CA ILE A 556 16.56 -2.90 -19.88
C ILE A 556 17.45 -4.04 -20.37
N SER A 557 18.60 -4.23 -19.72
CA SER A 557 19.56 -5.30 -20.04
C SER A 557 19.90 -6.07 -18.77
N LYS A 558 19.98 -7.40 -18.90
CA LYS A 558 20.38 -8.26 -17.77
C LYS A 558 21.77 -7.93 -17.28
N SER A 559 22.73 -7.77 -18.20
CA SER A 559 24.12 -7.47 -17.85
C SER A 559 24.25 -6.13 -17.11
N ASN A 560 23.49 -5.11 -17.53
CA ASN A 560 23.48 -3.82 -16.85
C ASN A 560 22.84 -3.89 -15.45
N ILE A 561 21.63 -4.48 -15.36
CA ILE A 561 20.93 -4.64 -14.07
C ILE A 561 21.78 -5.46 -13.10
N GLU A 562 22.35 -6.57 -13.56
CA GLU A 562 23.22 -7.41 -12.73
C GLU A 562 24.41 -6.63 -12.20
N LYS A 563 25.13 -5.89 -13.05
CA LYS A 563 26.26 -5.07 -12.63
C LYS A 563 25.87 -4.09 -11.53
N GLU A 564 24.76 -3.35 -11.70
CA GLU A 564 24.35 -2.33 -10.75
C GLU A 564 23.77 -2.92 -9.45
N LEU A 565 22.98 -4.00 -9.53
CA LEU A 565 22.48 -4.68 -8.33
C LEU A 565 23.60 -5.37 -7.54
N ARG A 566 24.63 -5.91 -8.20
CA ARG A 566 25.80 -6.48 -7.51
C ARG A 566 26.60 -5.42 -6.76
N LYS A 567 26.73 -4.20 -7.28
CA LYS A 567 27.34 -3.09 -6.54
C LYS A 567 26.58 -2.81 -5.25
N LEU A 568 25.26 -2.75 -5.34
CA LEU A 568 24.35 -2.55 -4.22
C LEU A 568 24.46 -3.70 -3.19
N GLN A 569 24.56 -4.95 -3.65
CA GLN A 569 24.81 -6.12 -2.79
C GLN A 569 26.14 -6.03 -2.02
N GLN A 570 27.16 -5.40 -2.62
CA GLN A 570 28.47 -5.17 -2.02
C GLN A 570 28.52 -3.91 -1.14
N GLY A 571 27.41 -3.19 -0.97
CA GLY A 571 27.34 -1.96 -0.16
C GLY A 571 27.92 -0.71 -0.83
N HIS A 572 28.18 -0.75 -2.15
CA HIS A 572 28.59 0.44 -2.88
C HIS A 572 27.41 1.37 -3.13
N LYS A 573 27.67 2.68 -3.15
CA LYS A 573 26.67 3.68 -3.50
C LYS A 573 26.27 3.54 -4.97
N VAL A 574 24.97 3.51 -5.23
CA VAL A 574 24.38 3.46 -6.57
C VAL A 574 23.46 4.68 -6.79
N GLY A 575 23.07 4.94 -8.04
CA GLY A 575 22.09 5.98 -8.36
C GLY A 575 20.69 5.63 -7.85
N GLY A 576 19.85 6.64 -7.61
CA GLY A 576 18.49 6.44 -7.08
C GLY A 576 17.62 5.52 -7.96
N HIS A 577 17.70 5.66 -9.29
CA HIS A 577 17.04 4.75 -10.24
C HIS A 577 17.40 3.26 -10.06
N ILE A 578 18.61 2.93 -9.59
CA ILE A 578 19.00 1.53 -9.36
C ILE A 578 18.27 0.95 -8.15
N THR A 579 18.16 1.73 -7.07
CA THR A 579 17.35 1.32 -5.92
C THR A 579 15.88 1.19 -6.31
N GLN A 580 15.38 2.07 -7.18
CA GLN A 580 14.02 1.96 -7.73
C GLN A 580 13.82 0.67 -8.54
N TRP A 581 14.77 0.29 -9.40
CA TRP A 581 14.69 -0.98 -10.13
C TRP A 581 14.54 -2.17 -9.20
N LEU A 582 15.32 -2.21 -8.12
CA LEU A 582 15.20 -3.28 -7.12
C LEU A 582 13.77 -3.32 -6.57
N TRP A 583 13.23 -2.19 -6.12
CA TRP A 583 11.87 -2.12 -5.59
C TRP A 583 10.80 -2.55 -6.60
N ILE A 584 10.86 -2.04 -7.84
CA ILE A 584 9.90 -2.36 -8.91
C ILE A 584 9.94 -3.85 -9.27
N LEU A 585 11.13 -4.40 -9.51
CA LEU A 585 11.31 -5.80 -9.90
C LEU A 585 10.92 -6.77 -8.79
N SER A 586 11.25 -6.42 -7.54
CA SER A 586 10.83 -7.22 -6.39
C SER A 586 9.31 -7.18 -6.21
N SER A 587 8.67 -6.02 -6.35
CA SER A 587 7.20 -5.91 -6.30
C SER A 587 6.54 -6.80 -7.35
N PHE A 588 7.11 -6.89 -8.55
CA PHE A 588 6.65 -7.81 -9.59
C PHE A 588 6.84 -9.28 -9.19
N SER A 589 8.04 -9.66 -8.72
CA SER A 589 8.34 -11.02 -8.23
C SER A 589 7.34 -11.48 -7.19
N HIS A 590 7.16 -10.67 -6.15
CA HIS A 590 6.29 -10.98 -5.02
C HIS A 590 4.85 -11.13 -5.48
N ALA A 591 4.32 -10.14 -6.21
CA ALA A 591 2.95 -10.19 -6.72
C ALA A 591 2.68 -11.42 -7.60
N ALA A 592 3.57 -11.75 -8.52
CA ALA A 592 3.41 -12.91 -9.40
C ALA A 592 3.44 -14.23 -8.61
N LYS A 593 4.42 -14.41 -7.71
CA LYS A 593 4.55 -15.64 -6.90
C LYS A 593 3.37 -15.84 -5.96
N ASP A 594 2.86 -14.76 -5.38
CA ASP A 594 1.66 -14.79 -4.55
C ASP A 594 0.42 -15.21 -5.35
N ALA A 595 0.35 -14.87 -6.63
CA ALA A 595 -0.69 -15.33 -7.54
C ALA A 595 -0.45 -16.76 -8.08
N GLY A 596 0.63 -17.45 -7.66
CA GLY A 596 1.01 -18.75 -8.20
C GLY A 596 1.45 -18.70 -9.67
N VAL A 597 1.98 -17.55 -10.10
CA VAL A 597 2.41 -17.26 -11.47
C VAL A 597 3.94 -17.12 -11.50
N PHE A 598 4.55 -17.60 -12.57
CA PHE A 598 5.98 -17.45 -12.83
C PHE A 598 6.27 -16.07 -13.45
N PRO A 599 7.00 -15.17 -12.77
CA PRO A 599 7.41 -13.90 -13.33
C PRO A 599 8.58 -14.09 -14.30
N MET A 600 8.50 -13.44 -15.46
CA MET A 600 9.51 -13.53 -16.51
C MET A 600 9.67 -12.17 -17.20
N ILE A 601 10.89 -11.78 -17.53
CA ILE A 601 11.16 -10.52 -18.23
C ILE A 601 12.09 -10.80 -19.41
N TYR A 602 11.60 -10.63 -20.63
CA TYR A 602 12.46 -10.55 -21.81
C TYR A 602 13.13 -9.20 -21.84
N CYS A 603 14.45 -9.21 -21.73
CA CYS A 603 15.28 -8.02 -21.71
C CYS A 603 16.42 -8.17 -22.71
N ALA A 604 17.15 -7.09 -22.95
CA ALA A 604 18.35 -7.18 -23.76
C ALA A 604 19.43 -8.05 -23.07
N ALA A 605 20.19 -8.77 -23.90
CA ALA A 605 21.41 -9.46 -23.47
C ALA A 605 22.42 -8.48 -22.85
#